data_AF-K2CY48-F1
#
_entry.id   AF-K2CY48-F1
#
_cell.length_a   1.000
_cell.length_b   1.000
_cell.length_c   1.000
_cell.angle_alpha   90.00
_cell.angle_beta   90.00
_cell.angle_gamma   90.00
#
_symmetry.space_group_name_H-M   'P 1'
#
loop_
_entity.id
_entity.type
_entity.pdbx_description
1 polymer ?
#
loop_
_entity_poly.entity_id
_entity_poly.type
_entity_poly.pdbx_seq_one_letter_code
_entity_poly.pdbx_strand_id
1 'polypeptide(L)'
;MAGLTAGWASFEFAVSVILYLVIVRDAAGIRQHLGRHGQLLKDLLIEHKKDHQHNIPHEKIVTRLGHTPLQIVMGTICGLVITALISFMIGLW
;
A
#
# COMPACT_ATOMS: atom_id res chain seq x y z
N MET A 1 -16.19 1.08 -11.40
CA MET A 1 -17.00 1.54 -12.55
C MET A 1 -17.37 0.41 -13.51
N ALA A 2 -16.45 -0.47 -13.91
CA ALA A 2 -16.74 -1.58 -14.85
C ALA A 2 -17.99 -2.41 -14.48
N GLY A 3 -18.24 -2.70 -13.20
CA GLY A 3 -19.44 -3.42 -12.77
C GLY A 3 -20.76 -2.66 -12.96
N LEU A 4 -20.75 -1.32 -12.93
CA LEU A 4 -21.93 -0.50 -13.20
C LEU A 4 -22.18 -0.29 -14.70
N THR A 5 -21.12 -0.19 -15.51
CA THR A 5 -21.24 0.11 -16.95
C THR A 5 -21.37 -1.15 -17.80
N ALA A 6 -20.58 -2.18 -17.52
CA ALA A 6 -20.58 -3.44 -18.28
C ALA A 6 -21.36 -4.56 -17.56
N GLY A 7 -21.73 -4.35 -16.30
CA GLY A 7 -22.46 -5.32 -15.47
C GLY A 7 -21.53 -6.20 -14.62
N TRP A 8 -22.05 -6.68 -13.49
CA TRP A 8 -21.30 -7.45 -12.49
C TRP A 8 -20.79 -8.82 -12.97
N ALA A 9 -21.43 -9.40 -13.99
CA ALA A 9 -21.04 -10.68 -14.59
C ALA A 9 -20.18 -10.52 -15.86
N SER A 10 -19.77 -9.29 -16.20
CA SER A 10 -19.01 -9.03 -17.42
C SER A 10 -17.54 -9.41 -17.28
N PHE A 11 -16.95 -9.75 -18.43
CA PHE A 11 -15.50 -10.00 -18.54
C PHE A 11 -14.68 -8.78 -18.10
N GLU A 12 -15.12 -7.57 -18.46
CA GLU A 12 -14.45 -6.32 -18.11
C GLU A 12 -14.37 -6.08 -16.60
N PHE A 13 -15.42 -6.44 -15.87
CA PHE A 13 -15.43 -6.38 -14.41
C PHE A 13 -14.44 -7.40 -13.81
N ALA A 14 -14.46 -8.65 -14.30
CA ALA A 14 -13.56 -9.69 -13.82
C ALA A 14 -12.08 -9.30 -14.00
N VAL A 15 -11.70 -8.79 -15.17
CA VAL A 15 -10.32 -8.33 -15.44
C VAL A 15 -9.94 -7.16 -14.53
N SER A 16 -10.83 -6.19 -14.34
CA SER A 16 -10.59 -5.04 -13.46
C SER A 16 -10.34 -5.46 -12.00
N VAL A 17 -11.10 -6.43 -11.49
CA VAL A 17 -10.95 -6.96 -10.14
C VAL A 17 -9.63 -7.69 -9.98
N ILE A 18 -9.25 -8.54 -10.94
CA ILE A 18 -7.98 -9.26 -10.91
C ILE A 18 -6.81 -8.28 -10.92
N LEU A 19 -6.83 -7.26 -11.78
CA LEU A 19 -5.79 -6.22 -11.82
C LEU A 19 -5.70 -5.44 -10.50
N TYR A 20 -6.85 -5.06 -9.93
CA TYR A 20 -6.89 -4.41 -8.62
C TYR A 20 -6.23 -5.28 -7.54
N LEU A 21 -6.54 -6.59 -7.50
CA LEU A 21 -5.93 -7.52 -6.55
C LEU A 21 -4.41 -7.65 -6.75
N VAL A 22 -3.94 -7.71 -8.00
CA VAL A 22 -2.50 -7.76 -8.32
C VAL A 22 -1.79 -6.49 -7.82
N ILE A 23 -2.34 -5.31 -8.10
CA ILE A 23 -1.76 -4.02 -7.66
C ILE A 23 -1.70 -3.94 -6.13
N VAL A 24 -2.78 -4.31 -5.44
CA VAL A 24 -2.84 -4.32 -3.97
C VAL A 24 -1.83 -5.31 -3.39
N ARG A 25 -1.70 -6.50 -4.01
CA ARG A 25 -0.77 -7.53 -3.56
C ARG A 25 0.69 -7.10 -3.78
N ASP A 26 1.00 -6.47 -4.90
CA ASP A 26 2.33 -5.97 -5.22
C ASP A 26 2.74 -4.83 -4.28
N ALA A 27 1.85 -3.86 -4.08
CA ALA A 27 2.05 -2.75 -3.14
C ALA A 27 2.27 -3.24 -1.70
N ALA A 28 1.58 -4.31 -1.28
CA ALA A 28 1.80 -4.94 0.02
C ALA A 28 3.10 -5.76 0.07
N GLY A 29 3.44 -6.47 -1.00
CA GLY A 29 4.59 -7.37 -1.10
C GLY A 29 5.92 -6.62 -1.06
N ILE A 30 6.09 -5.61 -1.92
CA ILE A 30 7.29 -4.76 -1.96
C ILE A 30 7.57 -4.16 -0.58
N ARG A 31 6.51 -3.76 0.11
CA ARG A 31 6.61 -3.15 1.43
C ARG A 31 7.10 -4.09 2.53
N GLN A 32 6.69 -5.36 2.49
CA GLN A 32 7.19 -6.36 3.43
C GLN A 32 8.70 -6.61 3.26
N HIS A 33 9.17 -6.58 2.01
CA HIS A 33 10.58 -6.78 1.69
C HIS A 33 11.41 -5.59 2.15
N LEU A 34 11.00 -4.36 1.82
CA LEU A 34 11.63 -3.12 2.31
C LEU A 34 11.64 -3.02 3.83
N GLY A 35 10.57 -3.47 4.50
CA GLY A 35 10.49 -3.52 5.96
C GLY A 35 11.55 -4.45 6.57
N ARG A 36 11.70 -5.67 6.03
CA ARG A 36 12.73 -6.62 6.47
C ARG A 36 14.14 -6.12 6.17
N HIS A 37 14.36 -5.54 4.99
CA HIS A 37 15.65 -4.94 4.64
C HIS A 37 16.02 -3.76 5.55
N GLY A 38 15.06 -2.91 5.92
CA GLY A 38 15.29 -1.81 6.85
C GLY A 38 15.62 -2.26 8.28
N GLN A 39 15.06 -3.39 8.73
CA GLN A 39 15.41 -4.00 10.02
C GLN A 39 16.82 -4.58 10.00
N LEU A 40 17.15 -5.37 8.97
CA LEU A 40 18.50 -5.93 8.81
C LEU A 40 19.58 -4.84 8.74
N LEU A 41 19.33 -3.76 8.01
CA LEU A 41 20.28 -2.64 7.91
C LEU A 41 20.49 -1.98 9.28
N LYS A 42 19.42 -1.80 10.06
CA LYS A 42 19.52 -1.23 11.41
C LYS A 42 20.37 -2.13 12.31
N ASP A 43 20.18 -3.43 12.25
CA ASP A 43 20.91 -4.39 13.09
C ASP A 43 22.41 -4.40 12.74
N LEU A 44 22.76 -4.42 11.44
CA LEU A 44 24.15 -4.31 10.96
C LEU A 44 24.81 -2.99 11.41
N LEU A 45 24.06 -1.88 11.37
CA LEU A 45 24.57 -0.56 11.74
C LEU A 45 24.80 -0.45 13.25
N ILE A 46 23.96 -1.08 14.07
CA ILE A 46 24.15 -1.18 15.52
C ILE A 46 25.39 -2.05 15.83
N GLU A 47 25.55 -3.17 15.16
CA GLU A 47 26.68 -4.08 15.36
C GLU A 47 28.02 -3.43 15.00
N HIS A 48 28.09 -2.77 13.85
CA HIS A 48 29.28 -2.01 13.43
C HIS A 48 29.60 -0.84 14.38
N LYS A 49 28.58 -0.15 14.91
CA LYS A 49 28.78 0.92 15.92
C LYS A 49 29.29 0.40 17.27
N LYS A 50 29.06 -0.87 17.59
CA LYS A 50 29.51 -1.47 18.85
C LYS A 50 31.00 -1.84 18.80
N ASP A 51 31.51 -2.16 17.62
CA ASP A 51 32.92 -2.53 17.37
C ASP A 51 33.82 -1.28 17.24
N HIS A 52 33.31 -0.20 16.64
CA HIS A 52 34.00 1.09 16.57
C HIS A 52 33.47 2.05 17.63
N GLN A 53 34.21 2.21 18.74
CA GLN A 53 33.95 3.09 19.89
C GLN A 53 33.97 4.59 19.53
N HIS A 54 33.13 5.02 18.58
CA HIS A 54 32.96 6.42 18.21
C HIS A 54 31.68 6.95 18.88
N ASN A 55 31.90 7.84 19.83
CA ASN A 55 30.90 8.51 20.68
C ASN A 55 30.04 9.51 19.86
N ILE A 56 29.33 9.01 18.85
CA ILE A 56 28.39 9.82 18.05
C ILE A 56 27.00 9.69 18.70
N PRO A 57 26.33 10.82 19.02
CA PRO A 57 25.09 10.83 19.78
C PRO A 57 24.04 9.87 19.22
N HIS A 58 23.27 9.28 20.13
CA HIS A 58 22.11 8.41 19.88
C HIS A 58 21.03 9.15 19.08
N GLU A 59 21.26 9.38 17.80
CA GLU A 59 20.18 9.77 16.91
C GLU A 59 19.39 8.49 16.65
N LYS A 60 18.24 8.37 17.34
CA LYS A 60 17.25 7.32 17.16
C LYS A 60 17.10 7.06 15.66
N ILE A 61 17.62 5.93 15.19
CA ILE A 61 17.37 5.47 13.82
C ILE A 61 15.91 5.02 13.79
N VAL A 62 15.02 5.99 13.57
CA VAL A 62 13.57 5.83 13.52
C VAL A 62 13.20 5.12 12.23
N THR A 63 13.35 3.80 12.20
CA THR A 63 12.79 2.93 11.15
C THR A 63 11.28 2.77 11.35
N ARG A 64 10.53 3.88 11.36
CA ARG A 64 9.07 3.85 11.36
C ARG A 64 8.55 3.69 9.94
N LEU A 65 8.84 2.56 9.29
CA LEU A 65 8.17 2.14 8.07
C LEU A 65 6.84 1.48 8.44
N GLY A 66 5.92 2.25 9.03
CA GLY A 66 4.82 1.66 9.78
C GLY A 66 3.56 2.50 9.88
N HIS A 67 2.98 2.84 8.72
CA HIS A 67 1.53 2.93 8.51
C HIS A 67 1.29 2.88 7.00
N THR A 68 0.48 1.95 6.47
CA THR A 68 -0.31 2.02 5.18
C THR A 68 -0.96 0.73 4.65
N PRO A 69 -1.52 -0.18 5.48
CA PRO A 69 -2.70 -0.93 5.03
C PRO A 69 -3.94 -0.02 4.97
N LEU A 70 -3.97 1.01 5.83
CA LEU A 70 -5.06 1.98 5.93
C LEU A 70 -5.23 2.83 4.66
N GLN A 71 -4.15 3.10 3.93
CA GLN A 71 -4.19 3.83 2.66
C GLN A 71 -4.90 3.04 1.56
N ILE A 72 -4.72 1.71 1.53
CA ILE A 72 -5.40 0.84 0.55
C ILE A 72 -6.91 0.82 0.85
N VAL A 73 -7.27 0.75 2.14
CA VAL A 73 -8.66 0.82 2.59
C VAL A 73 -9.27 2.19 2.23
N MET A 74 -8.58 3.30 2.53
CA MET A 74 -9.04 4.64 2.16
C MET A 74 -9.17 4.81 0.64
N GLY A 75 -8.22 4.30 -0.15
CA GLY A 75 -8.31 4.35 -1.61
C GLY A 75 -9.51 3.60 -2.17
N THR A 76 -9.83 2.44 -1.57
CA THR A 76 -10.99 1.63 -1.96
C THR A 76 -12.31 2.33 -1.62
N ILE A 77 -12.40 2.91 -0.42
CA ILE A 77 -13.57 3.70 0.01
C ILE A 77 -13.74 4.92 -0.89
N CYS A 78 -12.66 5.66 -1.16
CA CYS A 78 -12.69 6.83 -2.03
C CYS A 78 -13.14 6.45 -3.45
N GLY A 79 -12.64 5.34 -4.00
CA GLY A 79 -13.07 4.83 -5.30
C GLY A 79 -14.55 4.46 -5.37
N LEU A 80 -15.11 3.89 -4.30
CA LEU A 80 -16.55 3.63 -4.19
C LEU A 80 -17.36 4.93 -4.14
N VAL A 81 -16.93 5.90 -3.34
CA VAL A 81 -17.60 7.21 -3.23
C VAL A 81 -17.58 7.95 -4.56
N ILE A 82 -16.44 8.01 -5.23
CA ILE A 82 -16.31 8.65 -6.56
C ILE A 82 -17.19 7.92 -7.59
N THR A 83 -17.19 6.59 -7.58
CA THR A 83 -18.05 5.80 -8.47
C THR A 83 -19.52 6.13 -8.22
N ALA A 84 -19.96 6.22 -6.95
CA ALA A 84 -21.34 6.56 -6.60
C ALA A 84 -21.71 8.00 -7.02
N LEU A 85 -20.83 8.98 -6.77
CA LEU A 85 -21.02 10.37 -7.15
C LEU A 85 -21.13 10.55 -8.66
N ILE A 86 -20.24 9.92 -9.42
CA ILE A 86 -20.29 9.96 -10.90
C ILE A 86 -21.55 9.28 -11.41
N SER A 87 -21.94 8.14 -10.85
CA SER A 87 -23.17 7.44 -11.26
C SER A 87 -24.41 8.31 -11.00
N PHE A 88 -24.46 8.99 -9.85
CA PHE A 88 -25.52 9.95 -9.53
C PHE A 88 -25.54 11.15 -10.48
N MET A 89 -24.37 11.71 -10.82
CA MET A 89 -24.26 12.86 -11.72
C MET A 89 -24.64 12.54 -13.17
N ILE A 90 -24.33 11.33 -13.65
CA ILE A 90 -24.68 10.86 -14.99
C ILE A 90 -26.16 10.45 -15.08
N GLY A 91 -26.87 10.33 -13.95
CA GLY A 91 -28.27 9.90 -13.92
C GLY A 91 -28.43 8.40 -14.23
N LEU A 92 -27.39 7.59 -13.97
CA LEU A 92 -27.50 6.13 -14.01
C LEU A 92 -28.29 5.68 -12.76
N TRP A 93 -29.62 5.70 -12.85
CA TRP A 93 -30.55 5.11 -11.90
C TRP A 93 -31.64 4.37 -12.67
#